data_AF-A0A1F1Q991-F1
#
_entry.id   AF-A0A1F1Q991-F1
#
_cell.length_a   1.000
_cell.length_b   1.000
_cell.length_c   1.000
_cell.angle_alpha   90.00
_cell.angle_beta   90.00
_cell.angle_gamma   90.00
#
_symmetry.space_group_name_H-M   'P 1'
#
loop_
_entity.id
_entity.type
_entity.pdbx_description
1 polymer ?
#
loop_
_entity_poly.entity_id
_entity_poly.type
_entity_poly.pdbx_seq_one_letter_code
_entity_poly.pdbx_strand_id
1 'polypeptide(L)' 'MNNHRYQPFSARGMGSWHTCSICGTSKHSGFYWLAGYKSKTEPPCIAWKIDPEWKAQALPAPITEP' A
#
# COMPACT_ATOMS: atom_id res chain seq x y z
N MET A 1 -11.32 13.93 -1.47
CA MET A 1 -10.46 12.76 -1.19
C MET A 1 -11.35 11.54 -1.13
N ASN A 2 -11.06 10.52 -1.94
CA ASN A 2 -11.82 9.26 -1.83
C ASN A 2 -11.41 8.55 -0.54
N ASN A 3 -12.36 7.92 0.15
CA ASN A 3 -12.01 7.03 1.26
C ASN A 3 -11.43 5.73 0.70
N HIS A 4 -10.40 5.20 1.35
CA HIS A 4 -9.86 3.89 0.97
C HIS A 4 -10.92 2.81 1.13
N ARG A 5 -11.05 1.96 0.11
CA ARG A 5 -11.92 0.79 0.14
C ARG A 5 -11.06 -0.46 0.29
N TYR A 6 -10.54 -0.65 1.49
CA TYR A 6 -9.71 -1.80 1.84
C TYR A 6 -10.52 -3.10 1.80
N GLN A 7 -10.03 -4.06 1.03
CA GLN A 7 -10.55 -5.42 0.99
C GLN A 7 -9.52 -6.37 1.62
N PRO A 8 -9.96 -7.35 2.41
CA PRO A 8 -9.07 -8.33 3.00
C PRO A 8 -8.58 -9.32 1.94
N PHE A 9 -7.30 -9.65 1.99
CA PHE A 9 -6.64 -10.68 1.20
C PHE A 9 -5.80 -11.55 2.13
N SER A 10 -5.63 -12.81 1.75
CA SER A 10 -4.73 -13.72 2.44
C SER A 10 -4.09 -14.68 1.46
N ALA A 11 -2.85 -15.04 1.71
CA ALA A 11 -2.14 -16.06 0.95
C ALA A 11 -1.34 -16.97 1.88
N ARG A 12 -1.31 -18.26 1.54
CA ARG A 12 -0.57 -19.27 2.30
C ARG A 12 0.92 -18.93 2.26
N GLY A 13 1.52 -18.70 3.42
CA GLY A 13 2.93 -18.29 3.57
C GLY A 13 3.17 -16.77 3.60
N MET A 14 2.21 -15.93 3.18
CA MET A 14 2.34 -14.46 3.19
C MET A 14 1.54 -13.78 4.31
N GLY A 15 0.57 -14.49 4.91
CA GLY A 15 -0.32 -13.94 5.94
C GLY A 15 -1.55 -13.25 5.34
N SER A 16 -2.16 -12.37 6.13
CA SER A 16 -3.38 -11.63 5.75
C SER A 16 -3.09 -10.14 5.70
N TRP A 17 -3.44 -9.48 4.59
CA TRP A 17 -3.29 -8.03 4.40
C TRP A 17 -4.57 -7.43 3.85
N HIS A 18 -4.63 -6.09 3.79
CA HIS A 18 -5.78 -5.39 3.23
C HIS A 18 -5.35 -4.54 2.04
N THR A 19 -5.96 -4.71 0.87
CA THR A 19 -5.63 -3.91 -0.32
C THR A 19 -6.81 -3.04 -0.72
N CYS A 20 -6.55 -1.76 -0.95
CA CYS A 20 -7.55 -0.81 -1.41
C CYS A 20 -7.88 -1.06 -2.89
N SER A 21 -9.15 -1.30 -3.20
CA SER A 21 -9.61 -1.61 -4.57
C SER A 21 -9.62 -0.39 -5.51
N ILE A 22 -9.35 0.81 -4.99
CA ILE A 22 -9.38 2.08 -5.74
C ILE A 22 -7.97 2.49 -6.17
N CYS A 23 -7.04 2.56 -5.22
CA CYS A 23 -5.69 3.06 -5.45
C CYS A 23 -4.62 1.95 -5.43
N GLY A 24 -4.96 0.72 -5.03
CA GLY A 24 -4.02 -0.39 -4.92
C GLY A 24 -3.14 -0.39 -3.68
N THR A 25 -3.35 0.55 -2.74
CA THR A 25 -2.60 0.61 -1.48
C THR A 25 -2.84 -0.64 -0.66
N SER A 26 -1.78 -1.33 -0.26
CA SER A 26 -1.84 -2.53 0.58
C SER A 26 -1.38 -2.22 1.99
N LYS A 27 -2.20 -2.55 2.99
CA LYS A 27 -1.92 -2.40 4.42
C LYS A 27 -1.60 -3.76 5.02
N HIS A 28 -0.38 -3.90 5.52
CA HIS A 28 0.09 -5.14 6.15
C HIS A 28 0.98 -4.83 7.35
N SER A 29 0.72 -5.46 8.50
CA SER A 29 1.54 -5.34 9.73
C SER A 29 1.88 -3.90 10.14
N GLY A 30 0.90 -2.98 10.02
CA GLY A 30 1.06 -1.57 10.39
C GLY A 30 1.79 -0.69 9.36
N PHE A 31 2.09 -1.23 8.18
CA PHE A 31 2.70 -0.48 7.07
C PHE A 31 1.77 -0.44 5.86
N TYR A 32 1.89 0.65 5.09
CA TYR A 32 1.21 0.88 3.83
C TYR A 32 2.20 0.72 2.68
N TRP A 33 1.85 -0.11 1.73
CA TRP A 33 2.63 -0.46 0.57
C TRP A 33 1.90 0.03 -0.68
N LEU A 34 2.56 0.79 -1.53
CA LEU A 34 1.99 1.29 -2.77
C LEU A 34 3.09 1.42 -3.81
N ALA A 35 2.91 0.72 -4.95
CA ALA A 35 3.75 0.83 -6.15
C ALA A 35 5.28 0.78 -5.87
N GLY A 36 5.71 -0.20 -5.06
CA GLY A 36 7.12 -0.41 -4.74
C GLY A 36 7.66 0.49 -3.61
N TYR A 37 6.80 1.22 -2.91
CA TYR A 37 7.16 2.01 -1.73
C TYR A 37 6.40 1.52 -0.50
N LYS A 38 7.01 1.72 0.68
CA LYS A 38 6.48 1.36 2.00
C LYS A 38 6.55 2.57 2.93
N SER A 39 5.45 2.92 3.58
CA SER A 39 5.40 3.96 4.61
C SER A 39 4.62 3.51 5.85
N LYS A 40 4.82 4.20 6.97
CA LYS A 40 3.97 4.08 8.18
C LYS A 40 2.71 4.94 8.07
N THR A 41 2.71 5.95 7.21
CA THR A 41 1.58 6.84 6.97
C THR A 41 0.71 6.29 5.85
N GLU A 42 -0.61 6.49 5.97
CA GLU A 42 -1.54 6.09 4.91
C GLU A 42 -1.43 7.07 3.73
N PRO A 43 -1.23 6.59 2.48
CA PRO A 43 -1.25 7.46 1.31
C PRO A 43 -2.66 8.00 1.05
N PRO A 44 -2.82 9.14 0.36
CA PRO A 44 -4.13 9.53 -0.14
C PRO A 44 -4.64 8.50 -1.16
N CYS A 45 -5.96 8.26 -1.17
CA CYS A 45 -6.59 7.33 -2.09
C CYS A 45 -6.77 7.99 -3.48
N ILE A 46 -5.75 7.85 -4.32
CA ILE A 46 -5.74 8.37 -5.70
C ILE A 46 -5.62 7.18 -6.67
N ALA A 47 -6.60 6.99 -7.54
CA ALA A 47 -6.56 5.91 -8.51
C ALA A 47 -5.40 6.12 -9.49
N TRP A 48 -4.59 5.07 -9.68
CA TRP A 48 -3.46 5.04 -10.65
C TRP A 48 -2.38 6.10 -10.45
N LYS A 49 -2.32 6.75 -9.28
CA LYS A 49 -1.30 7.76 -8.97
C LYS A 49 -0.76 7.56 -7.56
N ILE A 50 0.54 7.80 -7.43
CA ILE A 50 1.20 7.95 -6.14
C ILE A 50 1.27 9.44 -5.84
N ASP A 51 0.87 9.81 -4.64
CA ASP A 51 1.05 11.16 -4.16
C ASP A 51 2.54 11.47 -3.91
N PRO A 52 3.09 12.55 -4.47
CA PRO A 52 4.51 12.86 -4.38
C PRO A 52 4.95 13.20 -2.94
N GLU A 53 4.08 13.77 -2.11
CA GLU A 53 4.39 14.10 -0.72
C GLU A 53 4.49 12.84 0.14
N TRP A 54 3.54 11.92 -0.05
CA TRP A 54 3.59 10.60 0.57
C TRP A 54 4.82 9.81 0.11
N LYS A 55 5.12 9.84 -1.20
CA LYS A 55 6.29 9.18 -1.77
C LYS A 55 7.59 9.71 -1.19
N ALA A 56 7.70 11.01 -0.96
CA ALA A 56 8.89 11.64 -0.40
C ALA A 56 9.22 11.15 1.03
N GLN A 57 8.22 10.68 1.78
CA GLN A 57 8.36 10.14 3.13
C GLN A 57 8.42 8.60 3.16
N ALA A 58 8.05 7.95 2.05
CA ALA A 58 8.03 6.50 1.94
C ALA A 58 9.43 5.95 1.67
N LEU A 59 9.69 4.77 2.22
CA LEU A 59 10.90 4.00 1.96
C LEU A 59 10.70 3.15 0.70
N PRO A 60 11.70 3.00 -0.18
CA PRO A 60 11.62 2.02 -1.25
C PRO A 60 11.43 0.63 -0.62
N ALA A 61 10.37 -0.07 -1.03
CA ALA A 61 10.14 -1.44 -0.62
C ALA A 61 11.21 -2.31 -1.30
N PRO A 62 11.87 -3.25 -0.58
CA PRO A 62 12.71 -4.22 -1.25
C PRO A 62 11.84 -4.98 -2.25
N ILE A 63 12.22 -4.94 -3.53
CA ILE A 63 11.78 -5.94 -4.49
C ILE A 63 12.45 -7.25 -4.06
N THR A 64 11.82 -8.00 -3.16
CA THR A 64 12.15 -9.42 -3.08
C THR A 64 11.70 -10.00 -4.42
N GLU A 65 12.64 -10.04 -5.37
CA GLU A 65 12.55 -10.88 -6.55
C GLU A 65 12.27 -12.33 -6.07
N PRO A 66 11.36 -13.05 -6.74
CA PRO A 66 10.95 -14.40 -6.35
C PRO A 66 12.08 -15.43 -6.40
#